data_AF-A0A2U0DJG9-F1
#
_entry.id   AF-A0A2U0DJG9-F1
#
_cell.length_a   1.000
_cell.length_b   1.000
_cell.length_c   1.000
_cell.angle_alpha   90.00
_cell.angle_beta   90.00
_cell.angle_gamma   90.00
#
_symmetry.space_group_name_H-M   'P 1'
#
loop_
_entity.id
_entity.type
_entity.pdbx_description
1 polymer ?
#
loop_
_entity_poly.entity_id
_entity_poly.type
_entity_poly.pdbx_seq_one_letter_code
_entity_poly.pdbx_strand_id
1 'polypeptide(L)'
;MEDLIKNFDEMIDKSGSKSIVFKTLLKKFGYEKRVDGAIKVLEKFFEDNGYYTSPKLTKDLKVSSNILITKTQIFSSTDEFDSEAELEAYLIRNKILKKIGVTSTNNQEILRGTKDRVDYMGKDKEGNDVIVEIKIGDGGKSAIEQLFRYKGILLEKKILKNASKIKMYLITGKENPRIKYTFKGMFPSQTDHFKWFVYDYDKSLEEGKQLILKQISLKD
;
A
#
# COMPACT_ATOMS: atom_id res chain seq x y z
N MET A 1 -15.64 -24.81 -13.61
CA MET A 1 -15.37 -23.35 -13.53
C MET A 1 -16.17 -22.69 -12.43
N GLU A 2 -17.45 -23.03 -12.27
CA GLU A 2 -18.31 -22.54 -11.17
C GLU A 2 -17.71 -22.75 -9.78
N ASP A 3 -17.11 -23.92 -9.50
CA ASP A 3 -16.42 -24.18 -8.23
C ASP A 3 -15.26 -23.22 -7.96
N LEU A 4 -14.59 -22.74 -9.01
CA LEU A 4 -13.49 -21.79 -8.87
C LEU A 4 -14.02 -20.40 -8.51
N ILE A 5 -15.09 -19.95 -9.17
CA ILE A 5 -15.78 -18.68 -8.89
C ILE A 5 -16.29 -18.68 -7.46
N LYS A 6 -17.02 -19.74 -7.06
CA LYS A 6 -17.51 -19.90 -5.71
C LYS A 6 -16.38 -19.85 -4.68
N ASN A 7 -15.26 -20.54 -4.95
CA ASN A 7 -14.09 -20.46 -4.07
C ASN A 7 -13.49 -19.06 -3.99
N PHE A 8 -13.44 -18.31 -5.11
CA PHE A 8 -12.94 -16.95 -5.12
C PHE A 8 -13.84 -16.02 -4.31
N ASP A 9 -15.15 -16.04 -4.57
CA ASP A 9 -16.13 -15.22 -3.87
C ASP A 9 -16.12 -15.50 -2.37
N GLU A 10 -16.20 -16.77 -1.95
CA GLU A 10 -16.17 -17.13 -0.52
C GLU A 10 -14.90 -16.64 0.19
N MET A 11 -13.75 -16.70 -0.47
CA MET A 11 -12.48 -16.26 0.10
C MET A 11 -12.36 -14.73 0.11
N ILE A 12 -12.86 -14.06 -0.93
CA ILE A 12 -12.87 -12.60 -1.03
C ILE A 12 -13.82 -12.02 0.02
N ASP A 13 -15.00 -12.59 0.23
CA ASP A 13 -15.97 -12.11 1.22
C ASP A 13 -15.42 -12.25 2.64
N LYS A 14 -14.73 -13.37 2.93
CA LYS A 14 -14.16 -13.64 4.26
C LYS A 14 -12.89 -12.84 4.55
N SER A 15 -12.05 -12.58 3.55
CA SER A 15 -10.67 -12.08 3.75
C SER A 15 -10.31 -10.85 2.91
N GLY A 16 -11.28 -10.27 2.20
CA GLY A 16 -11.11 -9.15 1.26
C GLY A 16 -10.39 -9.51 -0.05
N SER A 17 -9.82 -10.70 -0.17
CA SER A 17 -8.99 -11.11 -1.32
C SER A 17 -8.72 -12.62 -1.35
N LYS A 18 -8.45 -13.15 -2.54
CA LYS A 18 -7.92 -14.51 -2.75
C LYS A 18 -6.50 -14.44 -3.32
N SER A 19 -5.54 -15.06 -2.65
CA SER A 19 -4.19 -15.24 -3.18
C SER A 19 -4.05 -16.61 -3.86
N ILE A 20 -3.42 -16.63 -5.03
CA ILE A 20 -3.09 -17.84 -5.80
C ILE A 20 -1.78 -17.67 -6.56
N VAL A 21 -0.95 -18.72 -6.58
CA VAL A 21 0.26 -18.74 -7.41
C VAL A 21 -0.12 -18.81 -8.89
N PHE A 22 0.52 -18.01 -9.74
CA PHE A 22 0.18 -17.92 -11.17
C PHE A 22 0.23 -19.27 -11.90
N LYS A 23 1.25 -20.10 -11.62
CA LYS A 23 1.33 -21.47 -12.14
C LYS A 23 0.11 -22.31 -11.76
N THR A 24 -0.41 -22.18 -10.54
CA THR A 24 -1.59 -22.92 -10.09
C THR A 24 -2.85 -22.45 -10.81
N LEU A 25 -2.96 -21.14 -11.04
CA LEU A 25 -4.05 -20.55 -11.82
C LEU A 25 -4.03 -21.06 -13.27
N LEU A 26 -2.88 -21.03 -13.95
CA LEU A 26 -2.72 -21.57 -15.31
C LEU A 26 -3.17 -23.03 -15.39
N LYS A 27 -2.72 -23.86 -14.45
CA LYS A 27 -3.11 -25.28 -14.39
C LYS A 27 -4.61 -25.49 -14.20
N LYS A 28 -5.27 -24.67 -13.38
CA LYS A 28 -6.74 -24.73 -13.19
C LYS A 28 -7.52 -24.45 -14.46
N PHE A 29 -6.92 -23.73 -15.41
CA PHE A 29 -7.47 -23.45 -16.74
C PHE A 29 -6.94 -24.40 -17.82
N GLY A 30 -6.21 -25.46 -17.45
CA GLY A 30 -5.69 -26.46 -18.40
C GLY A 30 -4.41 -26.05 -19.13
N TYR A 31 -3.73 -24.98 -18.69
CA TYR A 31 -2.50 -24.51 -19.33
C TYR A 31 -1.25 -24.96 -18.56
N GLU A 32 -0.30 -25.58 -19.28
CA GLU A 32 1.00 -25.98 -18.72
C GLU A 32 2.05 -24.85 -18.76
N LYS A 33 1.88 -23.90 -19.69
CA LYS A 33 2.82 -22.80 -19.95
C LYS A 33 2.09 -21.47 -20.01
N ARG A 34 2.79 -20.38 -19.66
CA ARG A 34 2.33 -19.02 -19.92
C ARG A 34 2.52 -18.71 -21.41
N VAL A 35 1.43 -18.60 -22.15
CA VAL A 35 1.40 -18.22 -23.57
C VAL A 35 0.33 -17.16 -23.77
N ASP A 36 0.46 -16.31 -24.77
CA ASP A 36 -0.44 -15.15 -24.95
C ASP A 36 -1.93 -15.55 -25.00
N GLY A 37 -2.26 -16.67 -25.63
CA GLY A 37 -3.62 -17.20 -25.64
C GLY A 37 -4.16 -17.53 -24.24
N ALA A 38 -3.32 -18.11 -23.37
CA ALA A 38 -3.70 -18.43 -21.99
C ALA A 38 -3.90 -17.15 -21.17
N ILE A 39 -3.06 -16.12 -21.37
CA ILE A 39 -3.21 -14.82 -20.70
C ILE A 39 -4.55 -14.19 -21.07
N LYS A 40 -4.86 -14.10 -22.38
CA LYS A 40 -6.13 -13.51 -22.85
C LYS A 40 -7.36 -14.22 -22.30
N VAL A 41 -7.33 -15.56 -22.21
CA VAL A 41 -8.44 -16.34 -21.63
C VAL A 41 -8.61 -16.03 -20.14
N LEU A 42 -7.50 -15.94 -19.40
CA LEU A 42 -7.55 -15.57 -17.98
C LEU A 42 -8.05 -14.14 -17.80
N GLU A 43 -7.48 -13.17 -18.52
CA GLU A 43 -7.89 -11.76 -18.48
C GLU A 43 -9.40 -11.61 -18.73
N LYS A 44 -9.88 -12.21 -19.82
CA LYS A 44 -11.32 -12.22 -20.15
C LYS A 44 -12.15 -12.88 -19.05
N PHE A 45 -11.70 -13.99 -18.47
CA PHE A 45 -12.39 -14.62 -17.36
C PHE A 45 -12.51 -13.70 -16.14
N PHE A 46 -11.43 -13.03 -15.74
CA PHE A 46 -11.48 -12.11 -14.60
C PHE A 46 -12.39 -10.90 -14.90
N GLU A 47 -12.31 -10.34 -16.10
CA GLU A 47 -13.17 -9.24 -16.55
C GLU A 47 -14.65 -9.63 -16.56
N ASP A 48 -15.00 -10.73 -17.22
CA ASP A 48 -16.39 -11.23 -17.34
C ASP A 48 -17.02 -11.54 -15.96
N ASN A 49 -16.20 -11.76 -14.93
CA ASN A 49 -16.66 -12.07 -13.56
C ASN A 49 -16.44 -10.91 -12.56
N GLY A 50 -16.06 -9.71 -13.04
CA GLY A 50 -15.91 -8.52 -12.20
C GLY A 50 -14.77 -8.61 -11.19
N TYR A 51 -13.69 -9.32 -11.54
CA TYR A 51 -12.52 -9.47 -10.70
C TYR A 51 -11.33 -8.65 -11.21
N TYR A 52 -10.51 -8.20 -10.28
CA TYR A 52 -9.23 -7.54 -10.53
C TYR A 52 -8.09 -8.42 -10.03
N THR A 53 -6.93 -8.30 -10.69
CA THR A 53 -5.71 -9.03 -10.33
C THR A 53 -4.56 -8.07 -10.02
N SER A 54 -3.74 -8.43 -9.04
CA SER A 54 -2.47 -7.74 -8.76
C SER A 54 -1.35 -8.71 -8.36
N PRO A 55 -0.22 -8.72 -9.07
CA PRO A 55 0.07 -7.94 -10.28
C PRO A 55 -0.90 -8.31 -11.43
N LYS A 56 -1.03 -7.43 -12.42
CA LYS A 56 -1.82 -7.72 -13.63
C LYS A 56 -1.26 -8.96 -14.33
N LEU A 57 -2.16 -9.74 -14.94
CA LEU A 57 -1.75 -10.90 -15.72
C LEU A 57 -1.13 -10.45 -17.03
N THR A 58 0.18 -10.67 -17.18
CA THR A 58 0.91 -10.37 -18.42
C THR A 58 1.78 -11.56 -18.80
N LYS A 59 2.25 -11.58 -20.05
CA LYS A 59 3.22 -12.61 -20.52
C LYS A 59 4.55 -12.57 -19.76
N ASP A 60 4.88 -11.41 -19.21
CA ASP A 60 6.13 -11.15 -18.48
C ASP A 60 6.01 -11.49 -17.00
N LEU A 61 4.79 -11.74 -16.50
CA LEU A 61 4.56 -12.16 -15.13
C LEU A 61 5.22 -13.53 -14.87
N LYS A 62 6.10 -13.58 -13.86
CA LYS A 62 6.76 -14.83 -13.44
C LYS A 62 5.70 -15.84 -12.97
N VAL A 63 5.81 -17.09 -13.44
CA VAL A 63 4.85 -18.16 -13.06
C VAL A 63 4.85 -18.49 -11.57
N SER A 64 5.93 -18.15 -10.86
CA SER A 64 6.04 -18.29 -9.41
C SER A 64 5.40 -17.13 -8.63
N SER A 65 4.98 -16.06 -9.29
CA SER A 65 4.36 -14.91 -8.63
C SER A 65 3.03 -15.29 -7.98
N ASN A 66 2.80 -14.75 -6.79
CA ASN A 66 1.48 -14.76 -6.16
C ASN A 66 0.63 -13.64 -6.76
N ILE A 67 -0.58 -13.98 -7.19
CA ILE A 67 -1.58 -13.05 -7.69
C ILE A 67 -2.65 -12.89 -6.63
N LEU A 68 -2.95 -11.65 -6.29
CA LEU A 68 -4.10 -11.29 -5.48
C LEU A 68 -5.30 -11.06 -6.40
N ILE A 69 -6.42 -11.68 -6.06
CA ILE A 69 -7.70 -11.55 -6.76
C ILE A 69 -8.68 -10.83 -5.83
N THR A 70 -9.35 -9.80 -6.35
CA THR A 70 -10.23 -8.89 -5.59
C THR A 70 -11.47 -8.53 -6.40
N LYS A 71 -12.54 -8.08 -5.74
CA LYS A 71 -13.75 -7.47 -6.38
C LYS A 71 -13.57 -5.98 -6.65
N THR A 72 -12.60 -5.34 -6.00
CA THR A 72 -12.27 -3.93 -6.18
C THR A 72 -10.92 -3.79 -6.86
N GLN A 73 -10.79 -2.79 -7.71
CA GLN A 73 -9.51 -2.44 -8.31
C GLN A 73 -8.56 -1.96 -7.22
N ILE A 74 -7.38 -2.57 -7.14
CA ILE A 74 -6.34 -2.17 -6.20
C ILE A 74 -5.31 -1.31 -6.91
N PHE A 75 -4.87 -0.24 -6.26
CA PHE A 75 -3.81 0.62 -6.79
C PHE A 75 -2.45 -0.01 -6.52
N SER A 76 -1.59 -0.02 -7.53
CA SER A 76 -0.20 -0.45 -7.41
C SER A 76 0.66 0.40 -8.33
N SER A 77 1.86 0.72 -7.86
CA SER A 77 2.84 1.45 -8.64
C SER A 77 3.19 0.73 -9.93
N THR A 78 3.38 1.51 -11.00
CA THR A 78 3.78 1.02 -12.33
C THR A 78 5.17 0.42 -12.30
N ASP A 79 6.12 1.14 -11.71
CA ASP A 79 7.47 0.70 -11.40
C ASP A 79 7.68 0.64 -9.87
N GLU A 80 8.58 -0.22 -9.44
CA GLU A 80 9.03 -0.29 -8.04
C GLU A 80 10.40 0.39 -7.90
N PHE A 81 10.62 1.06 -6.76
CA PHE A 81 11.95 1.49 -6.36
C PHE A 81 12.78 0.27 -5.92
N ASP A 82 14.11 0.32 -6.11
CA ASP A 82 14.98 -0.80 -5.75
C ASP A 82 15.13 -0.94 -4.22
N SER A 83 14.93 0.15 -3.47
CA SER A 83 15.00 0.15 -2.01
C SER A 83 14.17 1.27 -1.35
N GLU A 84 13.82 1.10 -0.07
CA GLU A 84 13.10 2.13 0.69
C GLU A 84 13.93 3.41 0.82
N ALA A 85 15.26 3.30 0.86
CA ALA A 85 16.18 4.43 0.87
C ALA A 85 16.13 5.23 -0.43
N GLU A 86 15.94 4.57 -1.58
CA GLU A 86 15.79 5.24 -2.88
C GLU A 86 14.45 5.97 -2.96
N LEU A 87 13.36 5.31 -2.53
CA LEU A 87 12.05 5.94 -2.40
C LEU A 87 12.13 7.17 -1.48
N GLU A 88 12.81 7.05 -0.34
CA GLU A 88 13.03 8.15 0.61
C GLU A 88 13.74 9.34 -0.05
N ALA A 89 14.89 9.08 -0.70
CA ALA A 89 15.66 10.09 -1.39
C ALA A 89 14.84 10.79 -2.50
N TYR A 90 14.02 10.03 -3.23
CA TYR A 90 13.14 10.56 -4.26
C TYR A 90 12.07 11.50 -3.68
N LEU A 91 11.39 11.07 -2.60
CA LEU A 91 10.33 11.86 -1.94
C LEU A 91 10.87 13.19 -1.41
N ILE A 92 12.08 13.19 -0.84
CA ILE A 92 12.78 14.39 -0.35
C ILE A 92 13.14 15.31 -1.51
N ARG A 93 13.87 14.81 -2.51
CA ARG A 93 14.36 15.60 -3.65
C ARG A 93 13.22 16.32 -4.36
N ASN A 94 12.12 15.60 -4.56
CA ASN A 94 10.94 16.10 -5.28
C ASN A 94 9.89 16.78 -4.39
N LYS A 95 10.20 16.97 -3.09
CA LYS A 95 9.32 17.64 -2.10
C LYS A 95 7.90 17.06 -2.09
N ILE A 96 7.77 15.74 -2.27
CA ILE A 96 6.47 15.07 -2.41
C ILE A 96 5.63 15.22 -1.13
N LEU A 97 6.26 15.14 0.05
CA LEU A 97 5.58 15.32 1.33
C LEU A 97 4.93 16.72 1.46
N LYS A 98 5.53 17.75 0.84
CA LYS A 98 4.94 19.10 0.78
C LYS A 98 3.66 19.13 -0.06
N LYS A 99 3.59 18.32 -1.13
CA LYS A 99 2.39 18.22 -1.98
C LYS A 99 1.18 17.66 -1.22
N ILE A 100 1.41 16.76 -0.27
CA ILE A 100 0.36 16.23 0.64
C ILE A 100 0.21 17.03 1.95
N GLY A 101 0.84 18.20 2.03
CA GLY A 101 0.62 19.18 3.10
C GLY A 101 1.57 19.10 4.29
N VAL A 102 2.67 18.35 4.22
CA VAL A 102 3.70 18.29 5.28
C VAL A 102 4.80 19.32 4.99
N THR A 103 4.96 20.32 5.87
CA THR A 103 5.68 21.57 5.57
C THR A 103 7.08 21.67 6.18
N SER A 104 7.29 21.15 7.39
CA SER A 104 8.60 21.02 8.03
C SER A 104 8.92 19.55 8.19
N THR A 105 10.02 19.03 7.64
CA THR A 105 10.35 17.60 7.73
C THR A 105 11.71 17.43 8.40
N ASN A 106 11.73 16.65 9.48
CA ASN A 106 12.94 16.03 10.01
C ASN A 106 12.95 14.59 9.47
N ASN A 107 14.04 14.23 8.80
CA ASN A 107 14.21 12.89 8.27
C ASN A 107 14.79 11.99 9.36
N GLN A 108 14.32 10.74 9.44
CA GLN A 108 14.94 9.68 10.23
C GLN A 108 15.17 10.01 11.73
N GLU A 109 14.10 10.19 12.49
CA GLU A 109 14.22 10.33 13.95
C GLU A 109 14.45 8.96 14.60
N ILE A 110 15.65 8.76 15.17
CA ILE A 110 15.97 7.53 15.91
C ILE A 110 15.32 7.59 17.29
N LEU A 111 14.42 6.65 17.55
CA LEU A 111 13.75 6.52 18.84
C LEU A 111 14.70 5.81 19.83
N ARG A 112 15.55 6.60 20.50
CA ARG A 112 16.55 6.08 21.45
C ARG A 112 15.90 5.12 22.46
N GLY A 113 16.44 3.90 22.54
CA GLY A 113 15.97 2.85 23.45
C GLY A 113 14.98 1.84 22.86
N THR A 114 14.50 2.01 21.62
CA THR A 114 13.48 1.10 21.04
C THR A 114 13.92 0.39 19.75
N LYS A 115 15.13 0.64 19.24
CA LYS A 115 15.61 0.24 17.90
C LYS A 115 14.73 0.73 16.73
N ASP A 116 13.65 1.46 17.01
CA ASP A 116 12.78 2.03 15.99
C ASP A 116 13.37 3.33 15.43
N ARG A 117 13.00 3.62 14.18
CA ARG A 117 13.30 4.85 13.47
C ARG A 117 12.05 5.28 12.74
N VAL A 118 11.67 6.55 12.92
CA VAL A 118 10.54 7.13 12.18
C VAL A 118 11.08 7.65 10.86
N ASP A 119 10.47 7.26 9.73
CA ASP A 119 10.94 7.68 8.41
C ASP A 119 10.90 9.21 8.28
N TYR A 120 9.76 9.82 8.61
CA TYR A 120 9.64 11.27 8.68
C TYR A 120 8.78 11.77 9.83
N MET A 121 9.20 12.90 10.37
CA MET A 121 8.39 13.71 11.27
C MET A 121 8.24 15.11 10.72
N GLY A 122 7.06 15.70 10.90
CA GLY A 122 6.84 17.04 10.43
C GLY A 122 5.62 17.74 10.99
N LYS A 123 5.23 18.81 10.29
CA LYS A 123 4.05 19.61 10.60
C LYS A 123 3.14 19.70 9.40
N ASP A 124 1.84 19.76 9.63
CA ASP A 124 0.90 20.14 8.59
C ASP A 124 0.76 21.67 8.48
N LYS A 125 -0.14 22.14 7.60
CA LYS A 125 -0.42 23.58 7.42
C LYS A 125 -1.02 24.27 8.66
N GLU A 126 -1.59 23.51 9.59
CA GLU A 126 -2.21 23.99 10.83
C GLU A 126 -1.22 23.93 12.02
N GLY A 127 0.01 23.46 11.79
CA GLY A 127 1.01 23.28 12.84
C GLY A 127 0.84 22.01 13.68
N ASN A 128 -0.05 21.10 13.27
CA ASN A 128 -0.20 19.80 13.91
C ASN A 128 0.96 18.88 13.53
N ASP A 129 1.37 18.04 14.47
CA ASP A 129 2.41 17.04 14.24
C ASP A 129 1.96 15.97 13.24
N VAL A 130 2.87 15.61 12.33
CA VAL A 130 2.67 14.56 11.33
C VAL A 130 3.80 13.56 11.47
N ILE A 131 3.46 12.26 11.56
CA ILE A 131 4.42 11.17 11.40
C ILE A 131 4.12 10.43 10.11
N VAL A 132 5.15 10.10 9.34
CA VAL A 132 5.02 9.42 8.06
C VAL A 132 5.83 8.12 8.09
N GLU A 133 5.22 7.05 7.61
CA GLU A 133 5.86 5.75 7.33
C GLU A 133 5.77 5.49 5.83
N ILE A 134 6.87 5.02 5.23
CA ILE A 134 6.93 4.68 3.81
C ILE A 134 7.23 3.19 3.62
N LYS A 135 6.65 2.60 2.57
CA LYS A 135 6.88 1.20 2.18
C LYS A 135 6.92 1.09 0.66
N ILE A 136 7.86 0.31 0.12
CA ILE A 136 7.84 0.00 -1.32
C ILE A 136 6.62 -0.86 -1.65
N GLY A 137 6.42 -1.94 -0.89
CA GLY A 137 5.28 -2.84 -1.03
C GLY A 137 4.02 -2.27 -0.38
N ASP A 138 3.17 -3.17 0.12
CA ASP A 138 1.92 -2.78 0.79
C ASP A 138 2.08 -2.47 2.29
N GLY A 139 3.24 -2.76 2.87
CA GLY A 139 3.55 -2.57 4.29
C GLY A 139 2.86 -3.54 5.27
N GLY A 140 1.80 -4.22 4.83
CA GLY A 140 0.95 -5.05 5.67
C GLY A 140 0.39 -4.33 6.91
N LYS A 141 -0.10 -5.13 7.86
CA LYS A 141 -0.56 -4.64 9.17
C LYS A 141 0.58 -4.01 9.98
N SER A 142 1.81 -4.50 9.81
CA SER A 142 2.98 -4.03 10.53
C SER A 142 3.26 -2.55 10.31
N ALA A 143 3.04 -2.01 9.11
CA ALA A 143 3.27 -0.59 8.85
C ALA A 143 2.30 0.32 9.63
N ILE A 144 1.05 -0.12 9.82
CA ILE A 144 0.10 0.58 10.70
C ILE A 144 0.59 0.51 12.15
N GLU A 145 0.94 -0.69 12.61
CA GLU A 145 1.43 -0.89 13.99
C GLU A 145 2.68 -0.05 14.28
N GLN A 146 3.57 0.13 13.31
CA GLN A 146 4.73 1.04 13.40
C GLN A 146 4.29 2.48 13.66
N LEU A 147 3.37 3.04 12.87
CA LEU A 147 2.88 4.42 13.06
C LEU A 147 2.27 4.62 14.45
N PHE A 148 1.45 3.68 14.93
CA PHE A 148 0.86 3.77 16.27
C PHE A 148 1.92 3.65 17.37
N ARG A 149 2.89 2.74 17.21
CA ARG A 149 4.01 2.58 18.12
C ARG A 149 4.85 3.87 18.20
N TYR A 150 5.18 4.47 17.06
CA TYR A 150 5.95 5.72 16.99
C TYR A 150 5.22 6.86 17.67
N LYS A 151 3.92 7.02 17.40
CA LYS A 151 3.06 7.99 18.10
C LYS A 151 3.15 7.83 19.62
N GLY A 152 3.05 6.60 20.13
CA GLY A 152 3.13 6.30 21.56
C GLY A 152 4.49 6.69 22.16
N ILE A 153 5.58 6.23 21.56
CA ILE A 153 6.95 6.50 22.04
C ILE A 153 7.26 7.99 22.02
N LEU A 154 6.88 8.69 20.95
CA LEU A 154 7.15 10.11 20.79
C LEU A 154 6.37 10.99 21.78
N LEU A 155 5.15 10.59 22.14
CA LEU A 155 4.36 11.22 23.20
C LEU A 155 4.99 10.99 24.58
N GLU A 156 5.40 9.75 24.87
CA GLU A 156 6.06 9.40 26.13
C GLU A 156 7.35 10.20 26.34
N LYS A 157 8.15 10.34 25.27
CA LYS A 157 9.39 11.14 25.27
C LYS A 157 9.15 12.65 25.27
N LYS A 158 7.90 13.12 25.27
CA LYS A 158 7.51 14.54 25.21
C LYS A 158 8.04 15.30 23.98
N ILE A 159 8.37 14.57 22.91
CA ILE A 159 8.74 15.14 21.61
C ILE A 159 7.48 15.68 20.93
N LEU A 160 6.41 14.89 20.99
CA LEU A 160 5.06 15.29 20.58
C LEU A 160 4.24 15.65 21.82
N LYS A 161 3.40 16.68 21.72
CA LYS A 161 2.70 17.24 22.89
C LYS A 161 1.18 17.02 22.89
N ASN A 162 0.56 16.80 21.73
CA ASN A 162 -0.90 16.72 21.63
C ASN A 162 -1.37 15.48 20.88
N ALA A 163 -1.69 14.42 21.63
CA ALA A 163 -2.04 13.11 21.09
C ALA A 163 -3.21 13.11 20.10
N SER A 164 -4.22 13.96 20.30
CA SER A 164 -5.40 14.06 19.44
C SER A 164 -5.17 14.92 18.20
N LYS A 165 -4.02 15.57 18.07
CA LYS A 165 -3.67 16.35 16.87
C LYS A 165 -2.62 15.68 15.99
N ILE A 166 -1.99 14.60 16.45
CA ILE A 166 -0.97 13.90 15.66
C ILE A 166 -1.63 13.18 14.48
N LYS A 167 -1.26 13.60 13.27
CA LYS A 167 -1.64 12.96 12.01
C LYS A 167 -0.64 11.86 11.65
N MET A 168 -1.13 10.73 11.16
CA MET A 168 -0.33 9.55 10.81
C MET A 168 -0.51 9.25 9.34
N TYR A 169 0.54 9.38 8.55
CA TYR A 169 0.50 9.18 7.11
C TYR A 169 1.24 7.90 6.75
N LEU A 170 0.57 6.99 6.06
CA LEU A 170 1.18 5.81 5.48
C LEU A 170 1.28 6.02 3.97
N ILE A 171 2.46 5.82 3.39
CA ILE A 171 2.69 5.89 1.95
C ILE A 171 3.20 4.53 1.48
N THR A 172 2.46 3.85 0.61
CA THR A 172 2.79 2.50 0.10
C THR A 172 2.86 2.49 -1.42
N GLY A 173 3.63 1.57 -2.02
CA GLY A 173 3.61 1.37 -3.49
C GLY A 173 2.49 0.44 -3.93
N LYS A 174 1.79 -0.19 -2.98
CA LYS A 174 0.65 -1.07 -3.27
C LYS A 174 -0.46 -0.92 -2.25
N GLU A 175 -1.69 -0.91 -2.74
CA GLU A 175 -2.89 -1.05 -1.93
C GLU A 175 -3.05 -2.51 -1.51
N ASN A 176 -3.29 -2.74 -0.21
CA ASN A 176 -3.67 -4.04 0.30
C ASN A 176 -5.07 -3.97 0.96
N PRO A 177 -6.09 -4.59 0.34
CA PRO A 177 -7.46 -4.58 0.87
C PRO A 177 -7.59 -5.15 2.29
N ARG A 178 -6.68 -6.05 2.70
CA ARG A 178 -6.70 -6.61 4.07
C ARG A 178 -6.39 -5.55 5.12
N ILE A 179 -5.60 -4.54 4.76
CA ILE A 179 -5.25 -3.43 5.64
C ILE A 179 -6.51 -2.60 5.95
N LYS A 180 -7.46 -2.46 5.01
CA LYS A 180 -8.75 -1.77 5.27
C LYS A 180 -9.50 -2.37 6.47
N TYR A 181 -9.47 -3.69 6.61
CA TYR A 181 -10.11 -4.36 7.77
C TYR A 181 -9.42 -4.05 9.09
N THR A 182 -8.12 -3.72 9.09
CA THR A 182 -7.44 -3.27 10.31
C THR A 182 -8.10 -1.99 10.82
N PHE A 183 -8.40 -1.04 9.94
CA PHE A 183 -9.09 0.20 10.32
C PHE A 183 -10.53 0.01 10.79
N LYS A 184 -11.24 -1.04 10.30
CA LYS A 184 -12.58 -1.39 10.80
C LYS A 184 -12.58 -1.79 12.27
N GLY A 185 -11.46 -2.32 12.78
CA GLY A 185 -11.28 -2.67 14.18
C GLY A 185 -10.83 -1.51 15.08
N MET A 186 -10.67 -0.30 14.54
CA MET A 186 -10.12 0.86 15.25
C MET A 186 -11.21 1.86 15.60
N PHE A 187 -11.00 2.60 16.70
CA PHE A 187 -11.91 3.68 17.08
C PHE A 187 -11.81 4.86 16.10
N PRO A 188 -12.91 5.61 15.86
CA PRO A 188 -12.88 6.81 15.02
C PRO A 188 -11.79 7.81 15.41
N SER A 189 -11.56 8.00 16.70
CA SER A 189 -10.50 8.85 17.24
C SER A 189 -9.07 8.44 16.82
N GLN A 190 -8.88 7.20 16.38
CA GLN A 190 -7.60 6.71 15.86
C GLN A 190 -7.54 6.85 14.32
N THR A 191 -8.67 6.62 13.63
CA THR A 191 -8.72 6.60 12.16
C THR A 191 -8.90 7.99 11.54
N ASP A 192 -9.55 8.94 12.22
CA ASP A 192 -9.80 10.29 11.71
C ASP A 192 -8.50 11.11 11.53
N HIS A 193 -7.41 10.72 12.20
CA HIS A 193 -6.09 11.33 12.04
C HIS A 193 -5.15 10.52 11.15
N PHE A 194 -5.62 9.41 10.58
CA PHE A 194 -4.83 8.57 9.70
C PHE A 194 -5.12 8.90 8.23
N LYS A 195 -4.08 8.99 7.42
CA LYS A 195 -4.21 9.03 5.96
C LYS A 195 -3.34 7.97 5.33
N TRP A 196 -3.90 7.26 4.36
CA TRP A 196 -3.17 6.30 3.55
C TRP A 196 -3.07 6.81 2.12
N PHE A 197 -1.86 6.86 1.60
CA PHE A 197 -1.57 7.17 0.21
C PHE A 197 -0.92 5.96 -0.44
N VAL A 198 -1.34 5.66 -1.66
CA VAL A 198 -0.64 4.73 -2.55
C VAL A 198 0.04 5.57 -3.63
N TYR A 199 1.35 5.38 -3.80
CA TYR A 199 2.07 6.03 -4.88
C TYR A 199 2.01 5.21 -6.16
N ASP A 200 2.00 5.92 -7.28
CA ASP A 200 2.26 5.35 -8.61
C ASP A 200 3.47 6.06 -9.19
N TYR A 201 4.55 5.29 -9.35
CA TYR A 201 5.83 5.71 -9.89
C TYR A 201 6.01 5.11 -11.29
N ASP A 202 6.26 5.97 -12.27
CA ASP A 202 6.55 5.58 -13.66
C ASP A 202 7.87 6.22 -14.08
N LYS A 203 8.91 5.39 -14.21
CA LYS A 203 10.27 5.85 -14.53
C LYS A 203 10.39 6.40 -15.94
N SER A 204 9.43 6.13 -16.83
CA SER A 204 9.41 6.61 -18.21
C SER A 204 9.01 8.09 -18.33
N LEU A 205 8.42 8.67 -17.28
CA LEU A 205 8.03 10.07 -17.25
C LEU A 205 9.20 11.01 -16.90
N GLU A 206 9.00 12.30 -17.19
CA GLU A 206 9.94 13.37 -16.85
C GLU A 206 10.18 13.46 -15.33
N GLU A 207 11.44 13.66 -14.90
CA GLU A 207 11.83 13.75 -13.48
C GLU A 207 10.94 14.74 -12.71
N GLY A 208 10.45 14.32 -11.54
CA GLY A 208 9.54 15.11 -10.70
C GLY A 208 8.05 15.03 -11.08
N LYS A 209 7.71 14.46 -12.25
CA LYS A 209 6.36 14.03 -12.63
C LYS A 209 6.15 12.52 -12.52
N GLN A 210 7.23 11.77 -12.27
CA GLN A 210 7.20 10.31 -12.25
C GLN A 210 6.36 9.73 -11.12
N LEU A 211 6.10 10.47 -10.03
CA LEU A 211 5.38 9.96 -8.86
C LEU A 211 4.12 10.77 -8.58
N ILE A 212 2.98 10.08 -8.59
CA ILE A 212 1.70 10.60 -8.13
C ILE A 212 1.26 9.89 -6.84
N LEU A 213 0.54 10.59 -5.97
CA LEU A 213 -0.02 10.03 -4.75
C LEU A 213 -1.54 9.99 -4.85
N LYS A 214 -2.10 8.81 -4.65
CA LYS A 214 -3.55 8.62 -4.52
C LYS A 214 -3.90 8.37 -3.07
N GLN A 215 -4.75 9.22 -2.48
CA GLN A 215 -5.28 8.95 -1.16
C GLN A 215 -6.31 7.82 -1.23
N ILE A 216 -6.15 6.81 -0.37
CA ILE A 216 -7.09 5.70 -0.23
C ILE A 216 -8.14 6.06 0.81
N SER A 217 -9.41 5.85 0.48
CA SER A 217 -10.49 5.99 1.46
C SER A 217 -10.42 4.84 2.46
N LEU A 218 -10.47 5.20 3.75
CA LEU A 218 -10.60 4.23 4.85
C LEU A 218 -12.07 3.98 5.22
N LYS A 219 -12.99 4.79 4.67
CA LYS A 219 -14.44 4.67 4.83
C LYS A 219 -14.97 4.12 3.50
N ASP A 220 -15.41 2.87 3.50
CA ASP A 220 -16.19 2.27 2.40
C ASP A 220 -17.67 2.33 2.79
#